data_AF-A0A2Z3JPP0-F1
#
_entry.id   AF-A0A2Z3JPP0-F1
#
_cell.length_a   1.000
_cell.length_b   1.000
_cell.length_c   1.000
_cell.angle_alpha   90.00
_cell.angle_beta   90.00
_cell.angle_gamma   90.00
#
_symmetry.space_group_name_H-M   'P 1'
#
loop_
_entity.id
_entity.type
_entity.pdbx_description
1 polymer ?
#
loop_
_entity_poly.entity_id
_entity_poly.type
_entity_poly.pdbx_seq_one_letter_code
_entity_poly.pdbx_strand_id
1 'polypeptide(L)'
;MRLKDERWALLAPLLNLPEKKTKRGRPRRDDRALLEGILWVLRTGTQWDKLPREAFPPKSTCFARFKEWNDRNVFPEVLGQLYDLLEDRELLDLREANTLGTFSAANKGARTSAQPKKGKGTKIMLMVDARGTPLAVHRCSASPAEVKLVHDTLEASFGFNSPQRLIGDKAYDSDGLDAELSELGIQMIAPNRKNRKHKTQDGRSLRRSKRRWHVERTIAWLQSFRRVRTRDEHKAQHFLSFVQLACILILLRRISG
;
A
#
# COMPACT_ATOMS: atom_id res chain seq x y z
N MET A 1 -6.71 11.54 -14.17
CA MET A 1 -7.95 11.25 -13.40
C MET A 1 -8.21 12.50 -12.60
N ARG A 2 -9.41 13.09 -12.64
CA ARG A 2 -9.68 14.30 -11.86
C ARG A 2 -9.99 13.94 -10.40
N LEU A 3 -9.38 14.64 -9.46
CA LEU A 3 -9.74 14.55 -8.06
C LEU A 3 -10.98 15.42 -7.81
N LYS A 4 -11.93 14.92 -7.02
CA LYS A 4 -13.03 15.75 -6.51
C LYS A 4 -12.46 16.83 -5.59
N ASP A 5 -13.10 17.99 -5.57
CA ASP A 5 -12.65 19.14 -4.77
C ASP A 5 -12.54 18.81 -3.29
N GLU A 6 -13.52 18.09 -2.72
CA GLU A 6 -13.51 17.64 -1.33
C GLU A 6 -12.25 16.84 -0.98
N ARG A 7 -11.86 15.89 -1.84
CA ARG A 7 -10.67 15.05 -1.62
C ARG A 7 -9.38 15.83 -1.80
N TRP A 8 -9.38 16.80 -2.72
CA TRP A 8 -8.25 17.69 -2.89
C TRP A 8 -8.08 18.61 -1.69
N ALA A 9 -9.16 19.20 -1.16
CA ALA A 9 -9.14 20.03 0.02
C ALA A 9 -8.58 19.29 1.25
N LEU A 10 -8.86 17.98 1.34
CA LEU A 10 -8.32 17.12 2.38
C LEU A 10 -6.85 16.77 2.16
N LEU A 11 -6.46 16.44 0.91
CA LEU A 11 -5.09 16.00 0.60
C LEU A 11 -4.07 17.14 0.50
N ALA A 12 -4.45 18.29 -0.06
CA ALA A 12 -3.56 19.42 -0.32
C ALA A 12 -2.74 19.87 0.89
N PRO A 13 -3.33 20.09 2.09
CA PRO A 13 -2.55 20.49 3.26
C PRO A 13 -1.55 19.40 3.70
N LEU A 14 -1.89 18.13 3.53
CA LEU A 14 -1.06 17.00 3.98
C LEU A 14 0.21 16.81 3.14
N LEU A 15 0.24 17.34 1.91
CA LEU A 15 1.41 17.23 1.05
C LEU A 15 2.61 18.03 1.58
N ASN A 16 2.43 18.93 2.56
CA ASN A 16 3.49 19.68 3.27
C ASN A 16 4.58 20.21 2.31
N LEU A 17 4.12 20.84 1.22
CA LEU A 17 5.02 21.32 0.17
C LEU A 17 5.58 22.69 0.54
N PRO A 18 6.91 22.87 0.50
CA PRO A 18 7.53 24.12 0.86
C PRO A 18 7.04 25.20 -0.09
N GLU A 19 6.80 26.38 0.46
CA GLU A 19 6.45 27.55 -0.32
C GLU A 19 7.51 27.84 -1.40
N LYS A 20 7.06 28.50 -2.47
CA LYS A 20 7.90 28.83 -3.63
C LYS A 20 9.08 29.72 -3.19
N LYS A 21 10.27 29.11 -3.03
CA LYS A 21 11.49 29.83 -2.59
C LYS A 21 12.04 30.84 -3.60
N THR A 22 11.69 30.79 -4.88
CA THR A 22 12.35 31.62 -5.91
C THR A 22 11.39 32.61 -6.58
N LYS A 23 11.72 33.90 -6.50
CA LYS A 23 11.10 34.98 -7.30
C LYS A 23 11.58 35.02 -8.76
N ARG A 24 12.55 34.16 -9.13
CA ARG A 24 13.15 34.06 -10.47
C ARG A 24 12.88 32.69 -11.09
N GLY A 25 12.72 32.66 -12.43
CA GLY A 25 12.45 31.46 -13.23
C GLY A 25 10.97 31.25 -13.56
N ARG A 26 10.68 30.23 -14.39
CA ARG A 26 9.30 29.87 -14.77
C ARG A 26 8.54 29.42 -13.51
N PRO A 27 7.34 29.96 -13.24
CA PRO A 27 6.53 29.54 -12.10
C PRO A 27 6.31 28.02 -12.09
N ARG A 28 6.38 27.42 -10.90
CA ARG A 28 5.97 26.02 -10.71
C ARG A 28 4.51 25.84 -11.16
N ARG A 29 4.25 24.72 -11.85
CA ARG A 29 2.89 24.30 -12.20
C ARG A 29 2.10 23.96 -10.93
N ASP A 30 0.79 24.07 -11.05
CA ASP A 30 -0.17 23.71 -10.01
C ASP A 30 -0.02 22.24 -9.59
N ASP A 31 0.04 22.00 -8.27
CA ASP A 31 0.32 20.68 -7.72
C ASP A 31 -0.86 19.73 -7.86
N ARG A 32 -2.10 20.24 -7.88
CA ARG A 32 -3.29 19.43 -8.19
C ARG A 32 -3.21 18.89 -9.61
N ALA A 33 -2.94 19.75 -10.58
CA ALA A 33 -2.83 19.35 -11.99
C ALA A 33 -1.70 18.33 -12.22
N LEU A 34 -0.56 18.49 -11.52
CA LEU A 34 0.54 17.52 -11.55
C LEU A 34 0.11 16.19 -10.94
N LEU A 35 -0.53 16.21 -9.76
CA LEU A 35 -1.05 15.01 -9.11
C LEU A 35 -2.05 14.28 -10.00
N GLU A 36 -3.00 14.98 -10.61
CA GLU A 36 -4.02 14.37 -11.48
C GLU A 36 -3.43 13.66 -12.71
N GLY A 37 -2.29 14.17 -13.22
CA GLY A 37 -1.48 13.51 -14.25
C GLY A 37 -0.78 12.25 -13.73
N ILE A 38 -0.19 12.30 -12.52
CA ILE A 38 0.39 11.13 -11.84
C ILE A 38 -0.69 10.07 -11.59
N LEU A 39 -1.87 10.49 -11.15
CA LEU A 39 -3.03 9.63 -10.90
C LEU A 39 -3.59 9.00 -12.18
N TRP A 40 -3.49 9.70 -13.32
CA TRP A 40 -3.79 9.11 -14.62
C TRP A 40 -2.86 7.93 -14.91
N VAL A 41 -1.55 8.10 -14.71
CA VAL A 41 -0.56 7.02 -14.88
C VAL A 41 -0.83 5.87 -13.93
N LEU A 42 -1.06 6.15 -12.64
CA LEU A 42 -1.40 5.14 -11.63
C LEU A 42 -2.60 4.28 -12.05
N ARG A 43 -3.70 4.92 -12.47
CA ARG A 43 -4.95 4.23 -12.79
C ARG A 43 -4.88 3.46 -14.10
N THR A 44 -4.34 4.07 -15.16
CA THR A 44 -4.34 3.49 -16.50
C THR A 44 -3.18 2.54 -16.75
N GLY A 45 -2.09 2.67 -15.97
CA GLY A 45 -0.84 1.95 -16.23
C GLY A 45 -0.13 2.44 -17.49
N THR A 46 -0.51 3.59 -18.04
CA THR A 46 0.10 4.10 -19.27
C THR A 46 1.57 4.45 -19.05
N GLN A 47 2.38 4.35 -20.11
CA GLN A 47 3.74 4.89 -20.08
C GLN A 47 3.68 6.42 -19.90
N TRP A 48 4.65 7.00 -19.18
CA TRP A 48 4.74 8.46 -19.00
C TRP A 48 4.71 9.21 -20.34
N ASP A 49 5.29 8.62 -21.38
CA ASP A 49 5.35 9.14 -22.75
C ASP A 49 4.00 9.25 -23.44
N LYS A 50 3.03 8.49 -22.96
CA LYS A 50 1.65 8.43 -23.46
C LYS A 50 0.67 9.15 -22.53
N LEU A 51 1.16 9.99 -21.63
CA LEU A 51 0.32 10.90 -20.84
C LEU A 51 -0.32 11.95 -21.80
N PRO A 52 -1.65 12.07 -21.86
CA PRO A 52 -2.32 12.99 -22.78
C PRO A 52 -1.94 14.45 -22.50
N ARG A 53 -1.35 15.13 -23.50
CA ARG A 53 -0.82 16.49 -23.35
C ARG A 53 -1.92 17.56 -23.34
N GLU A 54 -3.05 17.31 -23.98
CA GLU A 54 -4.21 18.21 -23.92
C GLU A 54 -4.87 18.24 -22.52
N ALA A 55 -4.76 17.17 -21.74
CA ALA A 55 -5.46 17.05 -20.46
C ALA A 55 -4.59 17.33 -19.23
N PHE A 56 -3.28 17.12 -19.32
CA PHE A 56 -2.35 17.16 -18.18
C PHE A 56 -1.07 17.96 -18.48
N PRO A 57 -0.37 18.45 -17.44
CA PRO A 57 0.95 19.04 -17.61
C PRO A 57 1.94 18.08 -18.30
N PRO A 58 3.04 18.60 -18.88
CA PRO A 58 4.03 17.78 -19.57
C PRO A 58 4.52 16.61 -18.72
N LYS A 59 4.68 15.43 -19.36
CA LYS A 59 5.13 14.19 -18.71
C LYS A 59 6.37 14.38 -17.82
N SER A 60 7.33 15.19 -18.28
CA SER A 60 8.59 15.44 -17.59
C SER A 60 8.36 16.21 -16.30
N THR A 61 7.42 17.16 -16.29
CA THR A 61 7.04 17.92 -15.10
C THR A 61 6.29 17.05 -14.09
N CYS A 62 5.33 16.24 -14.55
CA CYS A 62 4.61 15.29 -13.69
C CYS A 62 5.56 14.27 -13.05
N PHE A 63 6.45 13.67 -13.84
CA PHE A 63 7.43 12.72 -13.34
C PHE A 63 8.46 13.36 -12.40
N ALA A 64 8.95 14.57 -12.72
CA ALA A 64 9.87 15.30 -11.84
C ALA A 64 9.23 15.58 -10.47
N ARG A 65 7.94 15.95 -10.46
CA ARG A 65 7.21 16.16 -9.21
C ARG A 65 6.98 14.87 -8.44
N PHE A 66 6.58 13.79 -9.11
CA PHE A 66 6.46 12.47 -8.48
C PHE A 66 7.78 12.02 -7.83
N LYS A 67 8.90 12.23 -8.54
CA LYS A 67 10.24 11.94 -8.03
C LYS A 67 10.56 12.82 -6.81
N GLU A 68 10.31 14.13 -6.88
CA GLU A 68 10.52 15.06 -5.76
C GLU A 68 9.74 14.63 -4.51
N TRP A 69 8.46 14.27 -4.66
CA TRP A 69 7.64 13.77 -3.55
C TRP A 69 8.14 12.46 -2.99
N ASN A 70 8.61 11.55 -3.84
CA ASN A 70 9.20 10.31 -3.38
C ASN A 70 10.53 10.53 -2.65
N ASP A 71 11.42 11.36 -3.19
CA ASP A 71 12.73 11.68 -2.58
C ASP A 71 12.56 12.36 -1.21
N ARG A 72 11.39 12.97 -0.96
CA ARG A 72 11.01 13.63 0.29
C ARG A 72 10.07 12.81 1.18
N ASN A 73 9.80 11.54 0.85
CA ASN A 73 8.89 10.68 1.63
C ASN A 73 7.46 11.25 1.85
N VAL A 74 6.97 12.08 0.93
CA VAL A 74 5.64 12.70 1.04
C VAL A 74 4.51 11.66 1.16
N PHE A 75 4.58 10.56 0.41
CA PHE A 75 3.50 9.55 0.45
C PHE A 75 3.41 8.79 1.79
N PRO A 76 4.51 8.28 2.38
CA PRO A 76 4.50 7.79 3.76
C PRO A 76 3.96 8.81 4.76
N GLU A 77 4.43 10.07 4.71
CA GLU A 77 3.99 11.13 5.64
C GLU A 77 2.50 11.45 5.52
N VAL A 78 1.97 11.48 4.29
CA VAL A 78 0.54 11.67 4.05
C VAL A 78 -0.26 10.47 4.56
N LEU A 79 0.24 9.24 4.42
CA LEU A 79 -0.43 8.05 4.95
C LEU A 79 -0.53 8.10 6.47
N GLY A 80 0.53 8.52 7.17
CA GLY A 80 0.50 8.74 8.62
C GLY A 80 -0.56 9.79 9.02
N GLN A 81 -0.53 10.96 8.40
CA GLN A 81 -1.51 12.02 8.71
C GLN A 81 -2.96 11.62 8.39
N LEU A 82 -3.19 10.86 7.30
CA LEU A 82 -4.53 10.33 6.99
C LEU A 82 -4.97 9.26 7.99
N TYR A 83 -4.03 8.54 8.58
CA TYR A 83 -4.30 7.57 9.61
C TYR A 83 -4.72 8.25 10.91
N ASP A 84 -3.99 9.28 11.36
CA ASP A 84 -4.37 10.09 12.52
C ASP A 84 -5.81 10.60 12.38
N LEU A 85 -6.16 11.10 11.18
CA LEU A 85 -7.53 11.55 10.89
C LEU A 85 -8.58 10.42 10.90
N LEU A 86 -8.21 9.19 10.53
CA LEU A 86 -9.11 8.04 10.61
C LEU A 86 -9.31 7.58 12.06
N GLU A 87 -8.28 7.69 12.89
CA GLU A 87 -8.34 7.42 14.33
C GLU A 87 -9.21 8.46 15.05
N ASP A 88 -8.96 9.75 14.82
CA ASP A 88 -9.74 10.87 15.37
C ASP A 88 -11.24 10.78 15.05
N ARG A 89 -11.57 10.21 13.89
CA ARG A 89 -12.96 10.02 13.43
C ARG A 89 -13.55 8.65 13.77
N GLU A 90 -12.83 7.81 14.52
CA GLU A 90 -13.24 6.46 14.89
C GLU A 90 -13.62 5.57 13.68
N LEU A 91 -12.94 5.79 12.55
CA LEU A 91 -13.22 5.08 11.30
C LEU A 91 -12.50 3.74 11.19
N LEU A 92 -11.53 3.48 12.07
CA LEU A 92 -10.70 2.28 12.14
C LEU A 92 -11.32 1.18 13.01
N ASP A 93 -11.06 -0.07 12.64
CA ASP A 93 -11.46 -1.25 13.44
C ASP A 93 -10.27 -2.20 13.66
N LEU A 94 -9.46 -1.91 14.68
CA LEU A 94 -8.20 -2.61 14.99
C LEU A 94 -8.37 -3.87 15.87
N ARG A 95 -9.61 -4.31 16.13
CA ARG A 95 -9.87 -5.55 16.90
C ARG A 95 -9.29 -6.78 16.21
N GLU A 96 -9.17 -6.72 14.89
CA GLU A 96 -8.50 -7.69 14.05
C GLU A 96 -7.97 -7.02 12.79
N ALA A 97 -6.83 -7.48 12.31
CA ALA A 97 -6.28 -7.14 11.01
C ALA A 97 -6.17 -8.38 10.14
N ASN A 98 -6.30 -8.22 8.83
CA ASN A 98 -6.10 -9.28 7.85
C ASN A 98 -4.84 -8.97 7.03
N THR A 99 -3.96 -9.96 6.86
CA THR A 99 -2.72 -9.82 6.08
C THR A 99 -2.68 -10.81 4.93
N LEU A 100 -2.21 -10.35 3.77
CA LEU A 100 -1.99 -11.19 2.61
C LEU A 100 -0.95 -10.55 1.67
N GLY A 101 -0.10 -11.38 1.08
CA GLY A 101 0.79 -11.00 0.01
C GLY A 101 0.10 -11.03 -1.35
N THR A 102 0.42 -10.06 -2.19
CA THR A 102 0.11 -10.08 -3.62
C THR A 102 1.38 -9.89 -4.46
N PHE A 103 1.30 -10.23 -5.73
CA PHE A 103 2.44 -10.22 -6.64
C PHE A 103 2.19 -9.34 -7.86
N SER A 104 3.14 -8.46 -8.13
CA SER A 104 3.16 -7.63 -9.32
C SER A 104 4.34 -8.03 -10.21
N ALA A 105 4.03 -8.56 -11.39
CA ALA A 105 5.04 -8.91 -12.38
C ALA A 105 5.81 -7.65 -12.80
N ALA A 106 7.14 -7.77 -12.97
CA ALA A 106 7.98 -6.66 -13.41
C ALA A 106 8.26 -6.76 -14.91
N ASN A 107 8.06 -5.67 -15.63
CA ASN A 107 8.39 -5.59 -17.05
C ASN A 107 9.92 -5.58 -17.27
N LYS A 108 10.35 -6.02 -18.47
CA LYS A 108 11.77 -6.11 -18.88
C LYS A 108 12.44 -4.75 -18.73
N GLY A 109 13.16 -4.54 -17.62
CA GLY A 109 13.78 -3.25 -17.27
C GLY A 109 13.97 -3.03 -15.77
N ALA A 110 13.21 -3.70 -14.90
CA ALA A 110 13.49 -3.65 -13.46
C ALA A 110 14.82 -4.37 -13.12
N ARG A 111 15.78 -3.67 -12.49
CA ARG A 111 16.98 -4.31 -11.94
C ARG A 111 16.56 -5.30 -10.84
N THR A 112 16.96 -6.56 -11.06
CA THR A 112 16.94 -7.70 -10.14
C THR A 112 15.78 -7.78 -9.13
N SER A 113 14.82 -8.64 -9.43
CA SER A 113 14.21 -9.49 -8.41
C SER A 113 14.77 -10.89 -8.62
N ALA A 114 15.40 -11.49 -7.61
CA ALA A 114 15.82 -12.89 -7.61
C ALA A 114 14.72 -13.77 -8.22
N GLN A 115 15.07 -14.72 -9.09
CA GLN A 115 14.11 -15.57 -9.82
C GLN A 115 13.15 -16.25 -8.83
N PRO A 116 11.88 -15.79 -8.72
CA PRO A 116 10.92 -16.42 -7.83
C PRO A 116 10.13 -17.47 -8.64
N LYS A 117 9.43 -18.38 -7.95
CA LYS A 117 8.60 -19.41 -8.60
C LYS A 117 7.53 -18.85 -9.57
N LYS A 118 7.20 -17.56 -9.50
CA LYS A 118 6.22 -16.84 -10.36
C LYS A 118 6.84 -15.84 -11.36
N GLY A 119 8.16 -15.84 -11.57
CA GLY A 119 8.86 -14.95 -12.52
C GLY A 119 9.26 -13.58 -11.94
N LYS A 120 10.13 -12.81 -12.62
CA LYS A 120 10.66 -11.54 -12.10
C LYS A 120 9.52 -10.58 -11.69
N GLY A 121 9.51 -10.12 -10.44
CA GLY A 121 8.43 -9.28 -9.92
C GLY A 121 8.63 -8.87 -8.47
N THR A 122 7.64 -8.15 -7.96
CA THR A 122 7.66 -7.54 -6.63
C THR A 122 6.50 -8.11 -5.82
N LYS A 123 6.78 -8.54 -4.60
CA LYS A 123 5.75 -8.92 -3.64
C LYS A 123 5.34 -7.69 -2.85
N ILE A 124 4.05 -7.50 -2.70
CA ILE A 124 3.44 -6.47 -1.87
C ILE A 124 2.70 -7.19 -0.75
N MET A 125 3.14 -6.99 0.48
CA MET A 125 2.41 -7.38 1.68
C MET A 125 1.46 -6.25 2.03
N LEU A 126 0.18 -6.57 2.23
CA LEU A 126 -0.83 -5.62 2.65
C LEU A 126 -1.45 -6.09 3.96
N MET A 127 -1.55 -5.18 4.93
CA MET A 127 -2.39 -5.36 6.11
C MET A 127 -3.58 -4.43 6.05
N VAL A 128 -4.75 -4.92 6.42
CA VAL A 128 -5.98 -4.13 6.50
C VAL A 128 -6.74 -4.40 7.80
N ASP A 129 -7.52 -3.43 8.25
CA ASP A 129 -8.40 -3.57 9.42
C ASP A 129 -9.62 -4.48 9.15
N ALA A 130 -10.50 -4.64 10.13
CA ALA A 130 -11.73 -5.45 9.97
C ALA A 130 -12.75 -4.89 8.96
N ARG A 131 -12.53 -3.68 8.43
CA ARG A 131 -13.37 -3.01 7.43
C ARG A 131 -12.71 -3.02 6.04
N GLY A 132 -11.45 -3.44 5.94
CA GLY A 132 -10.64 -3.42 4.73
C GLY A 132 -9.87 -2.12 4.49
N THR A 133 -9.74 -1.26 5.51
CA THR A 133 -8.93 -0.04 5.49
C THR A 133 -7.45 -0.43 5.46
N PRO A 134 -6.65 -0.01 4.46
CA PRO A 134 -5.21 -0.22 4.46
C PRO A 134 -4.54 0.32 5.73
N LEU A 135 -3.80 -0.55 6.43
CA LEU A 135 -3.07 -0.23 7.67
C LEU A 135 -1.56 -0.21 7.47
N ALA A 136 -1.05 -1.08 6.60
CA ALA A 136 0.36 -1.17 6.28
C ALA A 136 0.58 -1.67 4.87
N VAL A 137 1.70 -1.26 4.26
CA VAL A 137 2.15 -1.86 3.01
C VAL A 137 3.66 -2.02 3.00
N HIS A 138 4.11 -3.26 2.81
CA HIS A 138 5.53 -3.58 2.70
C HIS A 138 5.83 -4.20 1.34
N ARG A 139 6.92 -3.74 0.72
CA ARG A 139 7.36 -4.21 -0.60
C ARG A 139 8.65 -5.00 -0.45
N CYS A 140 8.62 -6.26 -0.87
CA CYS A 140 9.80 -7.12 -0.90
C CYS A 140 10.07 -7.69 -2.30
N SER A 141 11.24 -8.33 -2.45
CA SER A 141 11.48 -9.22 -3.59
C SER A 141 10.48 -10.39 -3.53
N ALA A 142 10.33 -11.10 -4.64
CA ALA A 142 9.32 -12.14 -4.75
C ALA A 142 9.72 -13.49 -4.12
N SER A 143 10.95 -13.63 -3.63
CA SER A 143 11.49 -14.89 -3.11
C SER A 143 11.06 -15.23 -1.66
N PRO A 144 11.12 -14.29 -0.69
CA PRO A 144 10.79 -14.61 0.70
C PRO A 144 9.35 -15.11 0.88
N ALA A 145 9.17 -16.07 1.78
CA ALA A 145 7.84 -16.52 2.18
C ALA A 145 7.11 -15.41 2.94
N GLU A 146 5.79 -15.31 2.76
CA GLU A 146 4.98 -14.24 3.37
C GLU A 146 5.06 -14.21 4.89
N VAL A 147 5.12 -15.38 5.52
CA VAL A 147 5.33 -15.55 6.97
C VAL A 147 6.58 -14.80 7.48
N LYS A 148 7.64 -14.67 6.67
CA LYS A 148 8.89 -13.98 7.03
C LYS A 148 8.84 -12.48 6.82
N LEU A 149 7.75 -11.95 6.26
CA LEU A 149 7.58 -10.52 5.96
C LEU A 149 6.57 -9.84 6.89
N VAL A 150 6.00 -10.57 7.86
CA VAL A 150 4.96 -10.03 8.74
C VAL A 150 5.51 -8.90 9.62
N HIS A 151 6.68 -9.08 10.23
CA HIS A 151 7.33 -8.03 11.03
C HIS A 151 7.63 -6.79 10.20
N ASP A 152 8.30 -6.95 9.05
CA ASP A 152 8.56 -5.83 8.13
C ASP A 152 7.26 -5.11 7.69
N THR A 153 6.13 -5.82 7.66
CA THR A 153 4.81 -5.25 7.35
C THR A 153 4.24 -4.49 8.53
N LEU A 154 4.40 -4.97 9.76
CA LEU A 154 3.99 -4.26 10.97
C LEU A 154 4.82 -2.97 11.15
N GLU A 155 6.13 -3.03 10.91
CA GLU A 155 7.01 -1.86 10.95
C GLU A 155 6.68 -0.83 9.86
N ALA A 156 6.23 -1.30 8.69
CA ALA A 156 5.75 -0.44 7.60
C ALA A 156 4.29 0.03 7.77
N SER A 157 3.79 0.02 9.00
CA SER A 157 2.47 0.56 9.35
C SER A 157 2.37 2.05 9.07
N PHE A 158 1.14 2.52 8.87
CA PHE A 158 0.83 3.94 8.72
C PHE A 158 0.64 4.64 10.07
N GLY A 159 1.22 4.12 11.15
CA GLY A 159 1.14 4.70 12.49
C GLY A 159 0.21 3.99 13.49
N PHE A 160 -0.37 2.84 13.13
CA PHE A 160 -1.29 2.13 14.04
C PHE A 160 -0.58 1.35 15.16
N ASN A 161 -1.21 1.31 16.33
CA ASN A 161 -0.87 0.37 17.40
C ASN A 161 -1.21 -1.06 16.97
N SER A 162 -0.29 -2.01 17.19
CA SER A 162 -0.44 -3.43 16.85
C SER A 162 -1.87 -3.97 17.03
N PRO A 163 -2.41 -4.75 16.07
CA PRO A 163 -3.78 -5.21 16.17
C PRO A 163 -3.88 -6.32 17.22
N GLN A 164 -5.03 -6.45 17.90
CA GLN A 164 -5.19 -7.55 18.88
C GLN A 164 -5.05 -8.93 18.24
N ARG A 165 -5.42 -9.05 16.96
CA ARG A 165 -5.42 -10.31 16.20
C ARG A 165 -4.94 -10.06 14.79
N LEU A 166 -4.08 -10.93 14.29
CA LEU A 166 -3.67 -10.93 12.90
C LEU A 166 -4.19 -12.19 12.20
N ILE A 167 -4.96 -12.01 11.14
CA ILE A 167 -5.61 -13.08 10.39
C ILE A 167 -4.86 -13.27 9.08
N GLY A 168 -4.31 -14.47 8.88
CA GLY A 168 -3.60 -14.87 7.67
C GLY A 168 -4.17 -16.15 7.07
N ASP A 169 -3.78 -16.46 5.83
CA ASP A 169 -4.10 -17.75 5.23
C ASP A 169 -3.21 -18.88 5.78
N LYS A 170 -3.38 -20.10 5.27
CA LYS A 170 -2.59 -21.27 5.69
C LYS A 170 -1.08 -21.14 5.43
N ALA A 171 -0.63 -20.20 4.61
CA ALA A 171 0.79 -19.96 4.39
C ALA A 171 1.45 -19.36 5.64
N TYR A 172 0.68 -18.70 6.51
CA TYR A 172 1.14 -18.10 7.76
C TYR A 172 1.14 -19.06 8.96
N ASP A 173 0.71 -20.32 8.79
CA ASP A 173 0.82 -21.36 9.83
C ASP A 173 2.29 -21.65 10.17
N SER A 174 2.77 -21.12 11.29
CA SER A 174 4.17 -21.18 11.73
C SER A 174 4.34 -20.88 13.22
N ASP A 175 4.95 -21.79 13.97
CA ASP A 175 5.12 -21.68 15.42
C ASP A 175 6.03 -20.52 15.83
N GLY A 176 7.07 -20.28 15.02
CA GLY A 176 7.94 -19.12 15.22
C GLY A 176 7.19 -17.80 15.08
N LEU A 177 6.32 -17.67 14.07
CA LEU A 177 5.52 -16.46 13.88
C LEU A 177 4.49 -16.31 14.99
N ASP A 178 3.85 -17.41 15.42
CA ASP A 178 2.90 -17.40 16.53
C ASP A 178 3.59 -16.90 17.83
N ALA A 179 4.81 -17.35 18.11
CA ALA A 179 5.59 -16.91 19.27
C ALA A 179 6.03 -15.45 19.15
N GLU A 180 6.62 -15.05 18.02
CA GLU A 180 7.08 -13.68 17.76
C GLU A 180 5.91 -12.67 17.88
N LEU A 181 4.73 -12.99 17.34
CA LEU A 181 3.54 -12.14 17.44
C LEU A 181 2.96 -12.11 18.86
N SER A 182 3.03 -13.23 19.59
CA SER A 182 2.58 -13.27 20.98
C SER A 182 3.40 -12.35 21.89
N GLU A 183 4.70 -12.20 21.65
CA GLU A 183 5.55 -11.25 22.37
C GLU A 183 5.11 -9.80 22.14
N LEU A 184 4.55 -9.50 20.96
CA LEU A 184 3.96 -8.21 20.62
C LEU A 184 2.50 -8.07 21.09
N GLY A 185 1.95 -9.06 21.81
CA GLY A 185 0.54 -9.08 22.23
C GLY A 185 -0.45 -9.32 21.09
N ILE A 186 0.01 -9.80 19.93
CA ILE A 186 -0.79 -10.05 18.73
C ILE A 186 -1.11 -11.54 18.65
N GLN A 187 -2.40 -11.89 18.66
CA GLN A 187 -2.80 -13.27 18.42
C GLN A 187 -2.81 -13.58 16.91
N MET A 188 -1.93 -14.46 16.45
CA MET A 188 -1.98 -14.97 15.07
C MET A 188 -3.15 -15.96 14.89
N ILE A 189 -3.91 -15.80 13.81
CA ILE A 189 -4.99 -16.71 13.41
C ILE A 189 -4.76 -17.14 11.96
N ALA A 190 -4.30 -18.37 11.77
CA ALA A 190 -4.06 -18.97 10.47
C ALA A 190 -4.53 -20.43 10.47
N PRO A 191 -5.30 -20.87 9.46
CA PRO A 191 -5.65 -22.28 9.33
C PRO A 191 -4.39 -23.14 9.24
N ASN A 192 -4.30 -24.16 10.09
CA ASN A 192 -3.18 -25.09 10.04
C ASN A 192 -3.09 -25.83 8.69
N ARG A 193 -1.88 -26.08 8.22
CA ARG A 193 -1.60 -26.87 7.00
C ARG A 193 -2.01 -28.33 7.22
N LYS A 194 -2.41 -29.00 6.14
CA LYS A 194 -2.90 -30.39 6.20
C LYS A 194 -1.90 -31.38 6.82
N ASN A 195 -0.61 -31.12 6.69
CA ASN A 195 0.47 -31.98 7.19
C ASN A 195 0.93 -31.62 8.61
N ARG A 196 0.28 -30.65 9.26
CA ARG A 196 0.64 -30.26 10.63
C ARG A 196 0.21 -31.35 11.61
N LYS A 197 1.17 -31.86 12.39
CA LYS A 197 0.94 -32.94 13.36
C LYS A 197 0.17 -32.48 14.59
N HIS A 198 0.52 -31.31 15.13
CA HIS A 198 -0.09 -30.76 16.34
C HIS A 198 -0.86 -29.49 16.00
N LYS A 199 -2.19 -29.54 16.07
CA LYS A 199 -3.04 -28.35 15.85
C LYS A 199 -2.88 -27.40 17.04
N THR A 200 -2.52 -26.15 16.76
CA THR A 200 -2.21 -25.13 17.78
C THR A 200 -3.34 -24.14 18.01
N GLN A 201 -4.35 -24.11 17.14
CA GLN A 201 -5.43 -23.13 17.18
C GLN A 201 -6.81 -23.77 17.37
N ASP A 202 -7.61 -23.17 18.25
CA ASP A 202 -9.02 -23.54 18.44
C ASP A 202 -9.84 -23.31 17.15
N GLY A 203 -10.67 -24.28 16.79
CA GLY A 203 -11.63 -24.19 15.70
C GLY A 203 -12.58 -22.99 15.80
N ARG A 204 -12.89 -22.48 17.01
CA ARG A 204 -13.70 -21.26 17.18
C ARG A 204 -12.97 -20.02 16.65
N SER A 205 -11.71 -19.84 17.03
CA SER A 205 -10.85 -18.74 16.54
C SER A 205 -10.66 -18.84 15.02
N LEU A 206 -10.49 -20.05 14.49
CA LEU A 206 -10.35 -20.29 13.05
C LEU A 206 -11.57 -19.89 12.23
N ARG A 207 -12.76 -19.73 12.81
CA ARG A 207 -13.92 -19.17 12.08
C ARG A 207 -13.64 -17.75 11.58
N ARG A 208 -12.76 -17.00 12.25
CA ARG A 208 -12.32 -15.66 11.82
C ARG A 208 -11.48 -15.70 10.55
N SER A 209 -10.83 -16.82 10.22
CA SER A 209 -10.08 -16.95 8.96
C SER A 209 -10.96 -16.86 7.70
N LYS A 210 -12.29 -16.97 7.85
CA LYS A 210 -13.27 -16.67 6.79
C LYS A 210 -13.34 -15.18 6.47
N ARG A 211 -12.89 -14.29 7.35
CA ARG A 211 -12.89 -12.82 7.19
C ARG A 211 -11.72 -12.28 6.37
N ARG A 212 -10.80 -13.15 5.91
CA ARG A 212 -9.71 -12.80 4.99
C ARG A 212 -10.19 -12.12 3.70
N TRP A 213 -11.47 -12.28 3.35
CA TRP A 213 -12.07 -11.56 2.22
C TRP A 213 -11.89 -10.04 2.33
N HIS A 214 -11.72 -9.45 3.53
CA HIS A 214 -11.43 -8.02 3.68
C HIS A 214 -10.10 -7.64 3.00
N VAL A 215 -9.01 -8.37 3.26
CA VAL A 215 -7.71 -8.09 2.63
C VAL A 215 -7.72 -8.47 1.15
N GLU A 216 -8.38 -9.58 0.78
CA GLU A 216 -8.51 -10.01 -0.62
C GLU A 216 -9.26 -8.96 -1.46
N ARG A 217 -10.35 -8.39 -0.93
CA ARG A 217 -11.10 -7.29 -1.56
C ARG A 217 -10.26 -6.03 -1.70
N THR A 218 -9.51 -5.64 -0.67
CA THR A 218 -8.68 -4.44 -0.73
C THR A 218 -7.50 -4.63 -1.70
N ILE A 219 -6.94 -5.83 -1.80
CA ILE A 219 -5.97 -6.18 -2.84
C ILE A 219 -6.60 -6.04 -4.23
N ALA A 220 -7.84 -6.50 -4.43
CA ALA A 220 -8.54 -6.31 -5.71
C ALA A 220 -8.72 -4.81 -6.04
N TRP A 221 -9.03 -3.97 -5.06
CA TRP A 221 -9.06 -2.51 -5.24
C TRP A 221 -7.68 -1.94 -5.59
N LEU A 222 -6.62 -2.36 -4.91
CA LEU A 222 -5.25 -1.94 -5.24
C LEU A 222 -4.84 -2.37 -6.64
N GLN A 223 -5.16 -3.61 -7.04
CA GLN A 223 -4.84 -4.14 -8.37
C GLN A 223 -5.71 -3.55 -9.49
N SER A 224 -6.82 -2.87 -9.15
CA SER A 224 -7.59 -2.09 -10.12
C SER A 224 -6.79 -0.89 -10.66
N PHE A 225 -5.80 -0.40 -9.90
CA PHE A 225 -4.82 0.54 -10.40
C PHE A 225 -3.80 -0.22 -11.24
N ARG A 226 -3.90 -0.07 -12.57
CA ARG A 226 -3.13 -0.89 -13.51
C ARG A 226 -1.62 -0.78 -13.33
N ARG A 227 -1.14 0.37 -12.81
CA ARG A 227 0.27 0.60 -12.49
C ARG A 227 0.77 -0.16 -11.26
N VAL A 228 -0.13 -0.57 -10.36
CA VAL A 228 0.19 -1.44 -9.22
C VAL A 228 0.22 -2.90 -9.66
N ARG A 229 -0.70 -3.30 -10.55
CA ARG A 229 -0.82 -4.68 -11.04
C ARG A 229 0.45 -5.18 -11.77
N THR A 230 1.07 -4.32 -12.56
CA THR A 230 2.32 -4.62 -13.27
C THR A 230 3.31 -3.51 -12.97
N ARG A 231 4.49 -3.89 -12.48
CA ARG A 231 5.57 -2.95 -12.17
C ARG A 231 6.30 -2.57 -13.45
N ASP A 232 6.15 -1.31 -13.84
CA ASP A 232 6.91 -0.68 -14.93
C ASP A 232 8.16 0.04 -14.42
N GLU A 233 8.19 0.35 -13.12
CA GLU A 233 9.20 1.18 -12.50
C GLU A 233 10.53 0.44 -12.37
N HIS A 234 11.58 1.05 -12.93
CA HIS A 234 12.94 0.58 -12.74
C HIS A 234 13.34 0.60 -11.25
N LYS A 235 13.06 1.70 -10.54
CA LYS A 235 13.35 1.84 -9.10
C LYS A 235 12.23 1.24 -8.25
N ALA A 236 12.59 0.35 -7.33
CA ALA A 236 11.61 -0.31 -6.45
C ALA A 236 10.88 0.68 -5.53
N GLN A 237 11.54 1.76 -5.13
CA GLN A 237 10.93 2.81 -4.32
C GLN A 237 9.81 3.53 -5.05
N HIS A 238 10.01 3.88 -6.34
CA HIS A 238 8.95 4.52 -7.15
C HIS A 238 7.72 3.62 -7.26
N PHE A 239 7.93 2.31 -7.38
CA PHE A 239 6.82 1.36 -7.39
C PHE A 239 6.06 1.39 -6.05
N LEU A 240 6.79 1.33 -4.92
CA LEU A 240 6.18 1.45 -3.59
C LEU A 240 5.39 2.75 -3.44
N SER A 241 5.90 3.89 -3.92
CA SER A 241 5.18 5.17 -3.90
C SER A 241 3.86 5.12 -4.66
N PHE A 242 3.78 4.39 -5.78
CA PHE A 242 2.52 4.21 -6.49
C PHE A 242 1.53 3.34 -5.70
N VAL A 243 2.01 2.32 -5.00
CA VAL A 243 1.19 1.50 -4.11
C VAL A 243 0.67 2.34 -2.93
N GLN A 244 1.55 3.14 -2.30
CA GLN A 244 1.19 4.08 -1.25
C GLN A 244 0.18 5.12 -1.73
N LEU A 245 0.38 5.68 -2.93
CA LEU A 245 -0.58 6.60 -3.53
C LEU A 245 -1.93 5.94 -3.81
N ALA A 246 -1.97 4.67 -4.20
CA ALA A 246 -3.22 3.92 -4.30
C ALA A 246 -3.90 3.75 -2.94
N CYS A 247 -3.14 3.44 -1.87
CA CYS A 247 -3.66 3.41 -0.49
C CYS A 247 -4.25 4.77 -0.09
N ILE A 248 -3.55 5.88 -0.34
CA ILE A 248 -4.02 7.26 -0.07
C ILE A 248 -5.41 7.48 -0.71
N LEU A 249 -5.61 7.07 -1.97
CA LEU A 249 -6.91 7.23 -2.64
C LEU A 249 -8.03 6.38 -2.03
N ILE A 250 -7.69 5.20 -1.51
CA ILE A 250 -8.64 4.33 -0.78
C ILE A 250 -9.03 5.00 0.53
N LEU A 251 -8.06 5.50 1.30
CA LEU A 251 -8.30 6.20 2.57
C LEU A 251 -9.11 7.48 2.36
N LEU A 252 -8.75 8.32 1.38
CA LEU A 252 -9.51 9.54 1.08
C LEU A 252 -10.98 9.25 0.74
N ARG A 253 -11.26 8.14 0.05
CA ARG A 253 -12.66 7.73 -0.22
C ARG A 253 -13.38 7.33 1.05
N ARG A 254 -12.69 6.71 2.00
CA ARG A 254 -13.24 6.27 3.29
C ARG A 254 -13.53 7.43 4.23
N ILE A 255 -12.73 8.49 4.17
CA ILE A 255 -12.88 9.67 5.03
C ILE A 255 -13.94 10.63 4.49
N SER A 256 -14.08 10.71 3.15
CA SER A 256 -14.98 11.68 2.49
C SER A 256 -16.34 11.11 2.11
N GLY A 257 -16.65 9.86 2.44
CA GLY A 257 -17.90 9.19 2.06
C GLY A 257 -18.42 8.31 3.17
#